data_AF-G4YYA8-F1
#
_entry.id   AF-G4YYA8-F1
#
_cell.length_a   1.000
_cell.length_b   1.000
_cell.length_c   1.000
_cell.angle_alpha   90.00
_cell.angle_beta   90.00
_cell.angle_gamma   90.00
#
_symmetry.space_group_name_H-M   'P 1'
#
loop_
_entity.id
_entity.type
_entity.pdbx_description
1 polymer ?
#
loop_
_entity_poly.entity_id
_entity_poly.type
_entity_poly.pdbx_seq_one_letter_code
_entity_poly.pdbx_strand_id
1 'polypeptide(L)' 'RMLCRDSATPDLQIETAAGPLHLASVSCLVMDGNEEEFLLGRKTMQDIGIDIDRLLEQLAGGNQ' A
#
# COMPACT_ATOMS: atom_id res chain seq x y z
N ARG A 1 -3.32 11.86 -17.43
CA ARG A 1 -1.96 12.07 -16.89
C ARG A 1 -2.13 12.41 -15.42
N MET A 2 -1.66 11.56 -14.51
CA MET A 2 -1.64 11.91 -13.08
C MET A 2 -0.50 12.90 -12.87
N LEU A 3 -0.78 14.00 -12.19
CA LEU A 3 0.22 15.00 -11.82
C LEU A 3 0.36 14.99 -10.31
N CYS A 4 1.61 14.99 -9.84
CA CYS A 4 1.89 15.20 -8.43
C CYS A 4 1.65 16.68 -8.11
N ARG A 5 0.77 16.95 -7.14
CA ARG A 5 0.49 18.29 -6.64
C ARG A 5 1.40 18.62 -5.47
N ASP A 6 1.60 17.66 -4.56
CA ASP A 6 2.34 17.88 -3.32
C ASP A 6 2.92 16.56 -2.78
N SER A 7 3.75 16.65 -1.75
CA SER A 7 4.26 15.53 -0.96
C SER A 7 4.01 15.76 0.52
N ALA A 8 3.66 14.70 1.24
CA ALA A 8 3.40 14.76 2.67
C ALA A 8 4.09 13.61 3.40
N THR A 9 4.27 13.76 4.71
CA THR A 9 4.89 12.75 5.58
C THR A 9 4.01 12.44 6.79
N PRO A 10 2.79 11.92 6.58
CA PRO A 10 1.87 11.62 7.67
C PRO A 10 2.26 10.37 8.47
N ASP A 11 1.74 10.27 9.68
CA ASP A 11 1.59 9.00 10.38
C ASP A 11 0.30 8.32 9.92
N LEU A 12 0.35 7.02 9.66
CA LEU A 12 -0.76 6.23 9.12
C LEU A 12 -1.14 5.11 10.08
N GLN A 13 -2.44 4.85 10.20
CA GLN A 13 -2.98 3.64 10.81
C GLN A 13 -3.73 2.85 9.74
N ILE A 14 -3.30 1.62 9.48
CA ILE A 14 -3.91 0.71 8.51
C ILE A 14 -4.62 -0.39 9.28
N GLU A 15 -5.93 -0.51 9.09
CA GLU A 15 -6.70 -1.63 9.63
C GLU A 15 -6.42 -2.90 8.83
N THR A 16 -5.91 -3.94 9.49
CA THR A 16 -5.66 -5.24 8.86
C THR A 16 -6.44 -6.33 9.59
N ALA A 17 -6.62 -7.49 8.95
CA ALA A 17 -7.26 -8.65 9.59
C ALA A 17 -6.49 -9.15 10.83
N ALA A 18 -5.19 -8.89 10.94
CA ALA A 18 -4.37 -9.20 12.11
C ALA A 18 -4.44 -8.12 13.21
N GLY A 19 -5.13 -7.00 12.95
CA GLY A 19 -5.24 -5.85 13.83
C GLY A 19 -4.70 -4.55 13.20
N PRO A 20 -4.77 -3.41 13.94
CA PRO A 20 -4.29 -2.13 13.45
C PRO A 20 -2.77 -2.10 13.32
N LEU A 21 -2.26 -1.64 12.17
CA LEU A 21 -0.85 -1.42 11.91
C LEU A 21 -0.55 0.08 11.90
N HIS A 22 0.42 0.51 12.70
CA HIS A 22 0.84 1.91 12.78
C HIS A 22 2.15 2.12 12.04
N LEU A 23 2.17 3.09 11.12
CA LEU A 23 3.34 3.48 10.34
C LEU A 23 3.63 4.96 10.60
N ALA A 24 4.84 5.28 11.02
CA ALA A 24 5.25 6.66 11.28
C ALA A 24 5.97 7.26 10.07
N SER A 25 5.73 8.54 9.83
CA SER A 25 6.48 9.35 8.85
C SER A 25 6.55 8.75 7.44
N VAL A 26 5.41 8.31 6.91
CA VAL A 26 5.33 7.66 5.60
C VAL A 26 5.41 8.68 4.48
N SER A 27 6.32 8.51 3.52
CA SER A 27 6.40 9.39 2.36
C SER A 27 5.23 9.16 1.40
N CYS A 28 4.36 10.15 1.25
CA CYS A 28 3.18 10.11 0.38
C CYS A 28 3.24 11.18 -0.72
N LEU A 29 2.68 10.85 -1.89
CA LEU A 29 2.47 11.80 -2.99
C LEU A 29 0.98 12.13 -3.08
N VAL A 30 0.65 13.42 -3.09
CA VAL A 30 -0.71 13.90 -3.32
C VAL A 30 -0.87 14.09 -4.82
N MET A 31 -1.70 13.25 -5.44
CA MET A 31 -1.91 13.26 -6.89
C MET A 31 -3.25 13.90 -7.24
N ASP A 32 -3.27 14.63 -8.37
CA ASP A 32 -4.51 15.07 -8.98
C ASP A 32 -5.25 13.87 -9.59
N GLY A 33 -6.46 13.60 -9.08
CA GLY A 33 -7.32 12.50 -9.49
C GLY A 33 -8.79 12.80 -9.22
N ASN A 34 -9.67 12.04 -9.86
CA ASN A 34 -11.12 12.19 -9.70
C ASN A 34 -11.69 11.30 -8.57
N GLU A 35 -10.82 10.48 -7.97
CA GLU A 35 -11.18 9.44 -7.01
C GLU A 35 -10.56 9.80 -5.65
N GLU A 36 -11.34 9.59 -4.59
CA GLU A 36 -10.90 9.80 -3.21
C GLU A 36 -10.34 8.47 -2.67
N GLU A 37 -9.14 8.11 -3.12
CA GLU A 37 -8.51 6.84 -2.81
C GLU A 37 -7.11 7.02 -2.20
N PHE A 38 -6.74 6.13 -1.29
CA PHE A 38 -5.38 6.03 -0.75
C PHE A 38 -4.68 4.81 -1.33
N LEU A 39 -3.67 5.05 -2.18
CA LEU A 39 -2.94 3.98 -2.85
C LEU A 39 -1.68 3.60 -2.06
N LEU A 40 -1.60 2.34 -1.64
CA LEU A 40 -0.40 1.75 -1.07
C LEU A 40 0.50 1.21 -2.19
N GLY A 41 1.71 1.77 -2.28
CA GLY A 41 2.72 1.27 -3.22
C GLY A 41 3.19 -0.14 -2.85
N ARG A 42 3.63 -0.91 -3.85
CA ARG A 42 4.18 -2.27 -3.66
C ARG A 42 5.26 -2.34 -2.58
N LYS A 43 6.18 -1.36 -2.57
CA LYS A 43 7.26 -1.32 -1.60
C LYS A 43 6.74 -1.21 -0.17
N THR A 44 5.78 -0.32 0.07
CA THR A 44 5.13 -0.17 1.38
C THR A 44 4.42 -1.45 1.80
N MET A 45 3.72 -2.12 0.89
CA MET A 45 3.09 -3.42 1.17
C MET A 45 4.11 -4.49 1.56
N GLN A 46 5.25 -4.58 0.86
CA GLN A 46 6.33 -5.51 1.21
C GLN A 46 6.94 -5.20 2.57
N ASP A 47 7.13 -3.92 2.90
CA ASP A 47 7.71 -3.48 4.19
C ASP A 47 6.84 -3.85 5.39
N ILE A 48 5.53 -4.00 5.18
CA ILE A 48 4.59 -4.45 6.20
C ILE A 48 4.33 -5.96 6.15
N GLY A 49 5.14 -6.71 5.39
CA GLY A 49 5.08 -8.17 5.30
C GLY A 49 4.03 -8.70 4.32
N ILE A 50 3.44 -7.85 3.49
CA ILE A 50 2.49 -8.24 2.44
C ILE A 50 3.25 -8.41 1.13
N ASP A 51 3.62 -9.65 0.81
CA ASP A 51 4.20 -10.02 -0.47
C ASP A 51 3.13 -10.60 -1.39
N ILE A 52 2.52 -9.72 -2.19
CA ILE A 52 1.44 -10.08 -3.13
C ILE A 52 1.96 -11.05 -4.20
N ASP A 53 3.19 -10.89 -4.69
CA ASP A 53 3.73 -11.74 -5.75
C ASP A 53 3.87 -13.18 -5.23
N ARG A 54 4.44 -13.35 -4.03
CA ARG A 54 4.53 -14.67 -3.37
C ARG A 54 3.16 -15.28 -3.08
N LEU A 55 2.16 -14.46 -2.73
CA LEU A 55 0.79 -14.94 -2.51
C LEU A 55 0.15 -15.42 -3.82
N LEU A 56 0.32 -14.66 -4.90
CA LEU A 56 -0.18 -15.03 -6.23
C LEU A 56 0.52 -16.28 -6.77
N GLU A 57 1.82 -16.44 -6.55
CA GLU A 57 2.57 -17.66 -6.90
C GLU A 57 2.02 -18.90 -6.19
N GLN A 58 1.68 -18.80 -4.90
CA GLN A 58 1.07 -19.90 -4.15
C GLN A 58 -0.32 -20.27 -4.71
N LEU A 59 -1.09 -19.28 -5.17
CA LEU A 59 -2.38 -19.52 -5.81
C LEU A 59 -2.23 -20.17 -7.19
N ALA A 60 -1.21 -19.77 -7.96
CA ALA A 60 -0.91 -20.35 -9.27
C ALA A 60 -0.39 -21.80 -9.18
N GLY A 61 0.27 -22.17 -8.07
CA GLY A 61 0.72 -23.53 -7.78
C GLY A 61 -0.37 -24.47 -7.23
N GLY A 62 -1.58 -23.97 -6.97
CA GLY A 62 -2.66 -24.68 -6.26
C GLY A 62 -3.48 -25.71 -7.04
N ASN A 63 -2.98 -26.25 -8.17
CA ASN A 63 -3.66 -27.28 -8.97
C ASN A 63 -2.73 -28.48 -9.27
N GLN A 64 -2.19 -29.11 -8.22
CA GLN A 64 -1.58 -30.45 -8.31
C GLN A 64 -2.20 -31.39 -7.27
#